data_AF-A0A3C0HBH7-F1
#
_entry.id   AF-A0A3C0HBH7-F1
#
_cell.length_a   1.000
_cell.length_b   1.000
_cell.length_c   1.000
_cell.angle_alpha   90.00
_cell.angle_beta   90.00
_cell.angle_gamma   90.00
#
_symmetry.space_group_name_H-M   'P 1'
#
loop_
_entity.id
_entity.type
_entity.pdbx_description
1 polymer ?
#
loop_
_entity_poly.entity_id
_entity_poly.type
_entity_poly.pdbx_seq_one_letter_code
_entity_poly.pdbx_strand_id
1 'polypeptide(L)'
;MADSFFEKLQLQAFRAGVQPRSDESQKWFRNKLKNIGQVNRQKLLRDSALQRVSRPRMGDMYMFFYDPKHKETLPYYDTFPLIIMVEKAPGGFYGLNMHYLPPVLRAKLFDGLAKSDERYDENTRFRARYRLLQSVRKLKYFKPCFKHYLTKHVEGRISKVEAPEWEIALFMPTQRFKKATATQVYADSRKAY
;
A
#
# COMPACT_ATOMS: atom_id res chain seq x y z
N MET A 1 14.50 -23.02 0.74
CA MET A 1 13.25 -22.23 0.75
C MET A 1 13.63 -20.76 0.70
N ALA A 2 13.02 -19.96 -0.18
CA ALA A 2 13.27 -18.54 -0.17
C ALA A 2 12.70 -17.97 1.14
N ASP A 3 13.56 -17.37 1.96
CA ASP A 3 13.17 -16.74 3.22
C ASP A 3 12.23 -15.55 2.94
N SER A 4 10.92 -15.76 3.08
CA SER A 4 9.93 -14.68 2.98
C SER A 4 10.09 -13.70 4.14
N PHE A 5 10.12 -12.41 3.81
CA PHE A 5 10.16 -11.35 4.82
C PHE A 5 8.82 -11.25 5.57
N PHE A 6 7.71 -11.48 4.87
CA PHE A 6 6.37 -11.47 5.43
C PHE A 6 6.16 -12.61 6.43
N GLU A 7 6.44 -13.86 6.02
CA GLU A 7 6.28 -15.04 6.87
C GLU A 7 7.11 -14.94 8.15
N LYS A 8 8.34 -14.40 8.05
CA LYS A 8 9.20 -14.14 9.23
C LYS A 8 8.56 -13.18 10.22
N LEU A 9 7.93 -12.11 9.76
CA LEU A 9 7.27 -11.14 10.61
C LEU A 9 6.00 -11.71 11.24
N GLN A 10 5.22 -12.47 10.46
CA GLN A 10 4.04 -13.18 10.96
C GLN A 10 4.43 -14.18 12.06
N LEU A 11 5.46 -14.98 11.84
CA LEU A 11 5.95 -15.94 12.83
C LEU A 11 6.43 -15.26 14.12
N GLN A 12 7.08 -14.10 14.00
CA GLN A 12 7.48 -13.31 15.17
C GLN A 12 6.28 -12.75 15.94
N ALA A 13 5.26 -12.26 15.25
CA ALA A 13 4.03 -11.78 15.87
C ALA A 13 3.28 -12.93 16.58
N PHE A 14 3.17 -14.08 15.91
CA PHE A 14 2.56 -15.29 16.47
C PHE A 14 3.27 -15.76 17.74
N ARG A 15 4.61 -15.83 17.72
CA ARG A 15 5.42 -16.17 18.91
C ARG A 15 5.28 -15.16 20.05
N ALA A 16 4.96 -13.92 19.73
CA ALA A 16 4.70 -12.87 20.71
C ALA A 16 3.24 -12.88 21.21
N GLY A 17 2.40 -13.83 20.79
CA GLY A 17 1.00 -13.94 21.20
C GLY A 17 0.08 -12.87 20.61
N VAL A 18 0.53 -12.16 19.58
CA VAL A 18 -0.21 -11.04 18.99
C VAL A 18 -1.41 -11.56 18.22
N GLN A 19 -2.60 -11.11 18.59
CA GLN A 19 -3.82 -11.48 17.86
C GLN A 19 -3.80 -10.83 16.46
N PRO A 20 -3.88 -11.61 15.35
CA PRO A 20 -3.88 -11.04 14.01
C PRO A 20 -5.13 -10.20 13.77
N ARG A 21 -5.03 -9.21 12.87
CA ARG A 21 -6.17 -8.39 12.41
C ARG A 21 -6.82 -7.57 13.54
N SER A 22 -5.99 -7.08 14.45
CA SER A 22 -6.42 -6.34 15.63
C SER A 22 -5.65 -5.03 15.79
N ASP A 23 -6.15 -4.13 16.63
CA ASP A 23 -5.41 -2.91 17.00
C ASP A 23 -4.04 -3.24 17.61
N GLU A 24 -3.95 -4.39 18.30
CA GLU A 24 -2.71 -4.92 18.86
C GLU A 24 -1.73 -5.31 17.74
N SER A 25 -2.15 -6.08 16.73
CA SER A 25 -1.27 -6.45 15.62
C SER A 25 -0.77 -5.24 14.85
N GLN A 26 -1.65 -4.28 14.58
CA GLN A 26 -1.26 -3.04 13.92
C GLN A 26 -0.24 -2.24 14.72
N LYS A 27 -0.41 -2.14 16.04
CA LYS A 27 0.54 -1.48 16.93
C LYS A 27 1.88 -2.23 16.96
N TRP A 28 1.83 -3.56 17.03
CA TRP A 28 3.00 -4.41 17.05
C TRP A 28 3.81 -4.27 15.76
N PHE A 29 3.18 -4.44 14.59
CA PHE A 29 3.85 -4.31 13.30
C PHE A 29 4.39 -2.89 13.08
N ARG A 30 3.61 -1.86 13.39
CA ARG A 30 4.08 -0.46 13.31
C ARG A 30 5.33 -0.22 14.15
N ASN A 31 5.38 -0.73 15.38
CA ASN A 31 6.55 -0.56 16.26
C ASN A 31 7.74 -1.37 15.76
N LYS A 32 7.52 -2.63 15.39
CA LYS A 32 8.55 -3.52 14.86
C LYS A 32 9.17 -2.97 13.58
N LEU A 33 8.33 -2.41 12.71
CA LEU A 33 8.72 -1.93 11.39
C LEU A 33 9.25 -0.49 11.40
N LYS A 34 9.18 0.22 12.54
CA LYS A 34 9.72 1.59 12.69
C LYS A 34 11.24 1.62 12.58
N ASN A 35 11.92 0.57 13.05
CA ASN A 35 13.37 0.53 13.21
C ASN A 35 14.09 -0.37 12.19
N ILE A 36 13.36 -0.98 11.26
CA ILE A 36 14.00 -1.70 10.15
C ILE A 36 14.61 -0.71 9.18
N GLY A 37 15.81 -1.06 8.70
CA GLY A 37 16.48 -0.33 7.65
C GLY A 37 15.76 -0.42 6.30
N GLN A 38 16.46 0.01 5.26
CA GLN A 38 15.90 0.04 3.91
C GLN A 38 15.50 -1.35 3.41
N VAL A 39 14.22 -1.55 3.12
CA VAL A 39 13.72 -2.76 2.47
C VAL A 39 14.13 -2.78 1.00
N ASN A 40 14.74 -3.88 0.54
CA ASN A 40 15.06 -4.10 -0.86
C ASN A 40 13.78 -4.46 -1.64
N ARG A 41 13.31 -3.54 -2.47
CA ARG A 41 12.03 -3.63 -3.18
C ARG A 41 12.06 -4.65 -4.32
N GLN A 42 13.20 -4.78 -5.00
CA GLN A 42 13.39 -5.81 -6.04
C GLN A 42 13.32 -7.21 -5.44
N LYS A 43 13.91 -7.41 -4.25
CA LYS A 43 13.79 -8.66 -3.49
C LYS A 43 12.37 -8.86 -2.99
N LEU A 44 11.71 -7.81 -2.50
CA LEU A 44 10.33 -7.86 -2.03
C LEU A 44 9.36 -8.32 -3.12
N LEU A 45 9.45 -7.82 -4.36
CA LEU A 45 8.60 -8.27 -5.47
C LEU A 45 8.85 -9.73 -5.92
N ARG A 46 9.86 -10.39 -5.35
CA ARG A 46 10.18 -11.82 -5.54
C ARG A 46 9.81 -12.67 -4.33
N ASP A 47 9.28 -12.06 -3.27
CA ASP A 47 8.84 -12.76 -2.06
C ASP A 47 7.66 -13.70 -2.39
N SER A 48 7.65 -14.89 -1.79
CA SER A 48 6.61 -15.91 -1.99
C SER A 48 5.23 -15.44 -1.52
N ALA A 49 5.18 -14.50 -0.57
CA ALA A 49 3.95 -13.93 -0.05
C ALA A 49 3.28 -12.92 -1.02
N LEU A 50 3.95 -12.57 -2.14
CA LEU A 50 3.41 -11.70 -3.17
C LEU A 50 3.11 -12.47 -4.47
N GLN A 51 1.92 -12.23 -5.04
CA GLN A 51 1.52 -12.86 -6.29
C GLN A 51 1.73 -11.91 -7.47
N ARG A 52 2.56 -12.28 -8.45
CA ARG A 52 2.67 -11.51 -9.70
C ARG A 52 1.42 -11.71 -10.56
N VAL A 53 0.75 -10.62 -10.91
CA VAL A 53 -0.50 -10.66 -11.69
C VAL A 53 -0.35 -9.93 -13.02
N SER A 54 -1.04 -10.43 -14.04
CA SER A 54 -1.15 -9.79 -15.36
C SER A 54 -2.45 -8.98 -15.52
N ARG A 55 -3.47 -9.30 -14.70
CA ARG A 55 -4.79 -8.66 -14.75
C ARG A 55 -5.18 -8.17 -13.35
N PRO A 56 -4.80 -6.92 -13.00
CA PRO A 56 -5.21 -6.31 -11.75
C PRO A 56 -6.72 -6.23 -11.61
N ARG A 57 -7.21 -6.46 -10.39
CA ARG A 57 -8.62 -6.45 -10.00
C ARG A 57 -8.88 -5.29 -9.05
N MET A 58 -10.10 -4.76 -9.11
CA MET A 58 -10.54 -3.72 -8.19
C MET A 58 -10.60 -4.26 -6.76
N GLY A 59 -10.17 -3.44 -5.80
CA GLY A 59 -10.17 -3.80 -4.39
C GLY A 59 -8.94 -4.60 -3.94
N ASP A 60 -8.06 -5.01 -4.85
CA ASP A 60 -6.81 -5.67 -4.46
C ASP A 60 -5.73 -4.64 -4.11
N MET A 61 -4.80 -5.07 -3.25
CA MET A 61 -3.62 -4.31 -2.89
C MET A 61 -2.43 -4.69 -3.78
N TYR A 62 -1.68 -3.70 -4.26
CA TYR A 62 -0.59 -3.90 -5.20
C TYR A 62 0.67 -3.11 -4.85
N MET A 63 1.82 -3.70 -5.18
CA MET A 63 3.12 -3.04 -5.26
C MET A 63 3.69 -3.20 -6.68
N PHE A 64 4.34 -2.14 -7.17
CA PHE A 64 5.00 -2.15 -8.48
C PHE A 64 6.02 -1.02 -8.57
N PHE A 65 6.94 -1.09 -9.53
CA PHE A 65 7.78 0.04 -9.91
C PHE A 65 7.04 0.93 -10.92
N TYR A 66 7.19 2.25 -10.79
CA TYR A 66 6.45 3.22 -11.59
C TYR A 66 7.33 4.40 -11.98
N ASP A 67 7.32 4.75 -13.27
CA ASP A 67 7.99 5.93 -13.84
C ASP A 67 6.95 6.98 -14.29
N PRO A 68 6.62 8.00 -13.48
CA PRO A 68 5.50 8.88 -13.79
C PRO A 68 5.67 9.70 -15.08
N LYS A 69 4.61 9.78 -15.89
CA LYS A 69 4.54 10.59 -17.12
C LYS A 69 5.03 12.04 -16.93
N HIS A 70 4.64 12.68 -15.82
CA HIS A 70 4.92 14.09 -15.54
C HIS A 70 6.03 14.27 -14.49
N LYS A 71 6.96 13.31 -14.38
CA LYS A 71 8.04 13.32 -13.36
C LYS A 71 8.87 14.61 -13.34
N GLU A 72 8.99 15.30 -14.46
CA GLU A 72 9.73 16.56 -14.59
C GLU A 72 9.04 17.70 -13.85
N THR A 73 7.71 17.81 -13.93
CA THR A 73 6.94 18.92 -13.34
C THR A 73 6.31 18.59 -11.99
N LEU A 74 6.15 17.31 -11.65
CA LEU A 74 5.61 16.90 -10.35
C LEU A 74 6.55 17.37 -9.21
N PRO A 75 6.01 17.94 -8.11
CA PRO A 75 6.81 18.38 -6.98
C PRO A 75 7.50 17.20 -6.28
N TYR A 76 6.81 16.08 -6.19
CA TYR A 76 7.33 14.78 -5.75
C TYR A 76 6.41 13.66 -6.22
N TYR A 77 6.95 12.44 -6.24
CA TYR A 77 6.20 11.26 -6.65
C TYR A 77 6.81 10.00 -6.03
N ASP A 78 5.97 8.98 -5.86
CA ASP A 78 6.41 7.66 -5.43
C ASP A 78 6.70 6.77 -6.65
N THR A 79 7.91 6.21 -6.69
CA THR A 79 8.34 5.27 -7.75
C THR A 79 8.17 3.81 -7.37
N PHE A 80 7.71 3.53 -6.14
CA PHE A 80 7.36 2.20 -5.68
C PHE A 80 6.06 2.23 -4.87
N PRO A 81 4.93 2.53 -5.53
CA PRO A 81 3.64 2.70 -4.86
C PRO A 81 3.13 1.40 -4.21
N LEU A 82 2.55 1.54 -3.02
CA LEU A 82 1.65 0.56 -2.39
C LEU A 82 0.23 1.08 -2.52
N ILE A 83 -0.57 0.45 -3.38
CA ILE A 83 -1.93 0.95 -3.67
C ILE A 83 -3.00 -0.06 -3.30
N ILE A 84 -4.20 0.45 -3.07
CA ILE A 84 -5.43 -0.31 -3.26
C ILE A 84 -6.03 0.14 -4.60
N MET A 85 -6.23 -0.79 -5.55
CA MET A 85 -6.80 -0.46 -6.84
C MET A 85 -8.28 -0.08 -6.68
N VAL A 86 -8.66 1.08 -7.20
CA VAL A 86 -10.01 1.61 -7.09
C VAL A 86 -10.86 1.15 -8.27
N GLU A 87 -10.46 1.52 -9.48
CA GLU A 87 -11.18 1.24 -10.71
C GLU A 87 -10.24 1.31 -11.93
N LYS A 88 -10.69 0.79 -13.06
CA LYS A 88 -10.00 0.96 -14.34
C LYS A 88 -10.14 2.40 -14.82
N ALA A 89 -9.12 2.91 -15.51
CA ALA A 89 -9.08 4.25 -16.06
C ALA A 89 -8.53 4.22 -17.49
N PRO A 90 -8.81 5.24 -18.33
CA PRO A 90 -8.22 5.31 -19.66
C PRO A 90 -6.69 5.24 -19.62
N GLY A 91 -6.11 4.22 -20.26
CA GLY A 91 -4.66 3.99 -20.28
C GLY A 91 -4.07 3.39 -19.00
N GLY A 92 -4.90 3.02 -18.02
CA GLY A 92 -4.44 2.35 -16.80
C GLY A 92 -5.52 2.19 -15.72
N PHE A 93 -5.27 2.70 -14.52
CA PHE A 93 -6.15 2.52 -13.36
C PHE A 93 -5.99 3.61 -12.31
N TYR A 94 -7.06 3.85 -11.56
CA TYR A 94 -7.00 4.66 -10.35
C TYR A 94 -6.63 3.80 -9.15
N GLY A 95 -5.78 4.34 -8.27
CA GLY A 95 -5.34 3.67 -7.05
C GLY A 95 -5.25 4.63 -5.88
N LEU A 96 -5.47 4.09 -4.68
CA LEU A 96 -5.26 4.77 -3.42
C LEU A 96 -3.87 4.40 -2.89
N ASN A 97 -2.88 5.27 -3.11
CA ASN A 97 -1.51 5.04 -2.65
C ASN A 97 -1.36 5.33 -1.16
N MET A 98 -1.16 4.27 -0.39
CA MET A 98 -1.03 4.31 1.06
C MET A 98 0.24 5.04 1.51
N HIS A 99 1.28 5.09 0.67
CA HIS A 99 2.54 5.72 1.03
C HIS A 99 2.45 7.22 1.24
N TYR A 100 1.45 7.93 0.71
CA TYR A 100 1.31 9.37 0.92
C TYR A 100 0.86 9.73 2.35
N LEU A 101 0.47 8.73 3.14
CA LEU A 101 0.12 8.92 4.55
C LEU A 101 1.25 8.47 5.47
N PRO A 102 1.40 9.12 6.63
CA PRO A 102 2.19 8.55 7.71
C PRO A 102 1.54 7.26 8.23
N PRO A 103 2.32 6.31 8.79
CA PRO A 103 1.85 4.98 9.21
C PRO A 103 0.54 4.97 10.03
N VAL A 104 0.37 5.89 10.98
CA VAL A 104 -0.85 5.96 11.80
C VAL A 104 -2.09 6.32 10.98
N LEU A 105 -1.96 7.23 10.00
CA LEU A 105 -3.08 7.58 9.12
C LEU A 105 -3.37 6.49 8.08
N ARG A 106 -2.36 5.69 7.70
CA ARG A 106 -2.57 4.50 6.87
C ARG A 106 -3.47 3.49 7.57
N ALA A 107 -3.19 3.20 8.84
CA ALA A 107 -4.00 2.31 9.68
C ALA A 107 -5.47 2.77 9.73
N LYS A 108 -5.70 4.04 10.10
CA LYS A 108 -7.05 4.62 10.16
C LYS A 108 -7.80 4.54 8.83
N LEU A 109 -7.10 4.76 7.72
CA LEU A 109 -7.70 4.60 6.39
C LEU A 109 -8.03 3.14 6.12
N PHE A 110 -7.10 2.23 6.37
CA PHE A 110 -7.27 0.79 6.18
C PHE A 110 -8.46 0.23 6.98
N ASP A 111 -8.61 0.62 8.25
CA ASP A 111 -9.73 0.23 9.11
C ASP A 111 -11.06 0.76 8.61
N GLY A 112 -11.06 1.99 8.06
CA GLY A 112 -12.25 2.61 7.47
C GLY A 112 -12.69 2.01 6.13
N LEU A 113 -11.90 1.13 5.51
CA LEU A 113 -12.25 0.50 4.25
C LEU A 113 -13.03 -0.81 4.49
N ALA A 114 -14.23 -0.87 3.91
CA ALA A 114 -15.03 -2.09 3.91
C ALA A 114 -14.35 -3.19 3.08
N LYS A 115 -14.40 -4.43 3.58
CA LYS A 115 -13.84 -5.63 2.92
C LYS A 115 -14.96 -6.49 2.35
N SER A 116 -14.64 -7.39 1.43
CA SER A 116 -15.60 -8.32 0.83
C SER A 116 -16.17 -9.28 1.88
N ASP A 117 -15.34 -9.66 2.83
CA ASP A 117 -15.55 -10.64 3.89
C ASP A 117 -14.44 -10.47 4.95
N GLU A 118 -14.56 -11.20 6.06
CA GLU A 118 -13.64 -11.14 7.21
C GLU A 118 -12.65 -12.33 7.24
N ARG A 119 -12.52 -13.11 6.16
CA ARG A 119 -11.66 -14.30 6.13
C ARG A 119 -10.18 -13.94 5.95
N TYR A 120 -9.91 -12.84 5.23
CA TYR A 120 -8.59 -12.40 4.79
C TYR A 120 -7.83 -13.55 4.12
N ASP A 121 -8.44 -14.12 3.09
CA ASP A 121 -7.86 -15.12 2.20
C ASP A 121 -7.56 -14.50 0.82
N GLU A 122 -7.12 -15.30 -0.14
CA GLU A 122 -6.77 -14.86 -1.49
C GLU A 122 -7.94 -14.24 -2.28
N ASN A 123 -9.18 -14.48 -1.84
CA ASN A 123 -10.42 -13.94 -2.43
C ASN A 123 -10.92 -12.67 -1.71
N THR A 124 -10.42 -12.41 -0.49
CA THR A 124 -10.74 -11.21 0.27
C THR A 124 -10.15 -9.97 -0.42
N ARG A 125 -11.01 -8.97 -0.64
CA ARG A 125 -10.65 -7.71 -1.30
C ARG A 125 -11.36 -6.54 -0.66
N PHE A 126 -10.84 -5.33 -0.84
CA PHE A 126 -11.57 -4.13 -0.43
C PHE A 126 -12.82 -3.95 -1.30
N ARG A 127 -13.96 -3.70 -0.65
CA ARG A 127 -15.17 -3.22 -1.32
C ARG A 127 -14.93 -1.77 -1.72
N ALA A 128 -14.33 -1.59 -2.89
CA ALA A 128 -14.19 -0.30 -3.56
C ALA A 128 -15.56 0.22 -4.04
N ARG A 129 -16.52 0.47 -3.13
CA ARG A 129 -17.73 1.20 -3.53
C ARG A 129 -17.29 2.60 -3.94
N TYR A 130 -17.56 2.97 -5.19
CA TYR A 130 -17.22 4.27 -5.78
C TYR A 130 -17.59 5.45 -4.86
N ARG A 131 -18.75 5.39 -4.19
CA ARG A 131 -19.22 6.45 -3.27
C ARG A 131 -18.32 6.64 -2.05
N LEU A 132 -17.79 5.57 -1.46
CA LEU A 132 -16.88 5.64 -0.30
C LEU A 132 -15.53 6.24 -0.72
N LEU A 133 -15.04 5.89 -1.91
CA LEU A 133 -13.79 6.45 -2.42
C LEU A 133 -13.93 7.89 -2.90
N GLN A 134 -15.10 8.27 -3.43
CA GLN A 134 -15.46 9.66 -3.70
C GLN A 134 -15.58 10.48 -2.41
N SER A 135 -16.08 9.91 -1.30
CA SER A 135 -16.06 10.57 0.00
C SER A 135 -14.66 10.63 0.60
N VAL A 136 -13.83 9.58 0.46
CA VAL A 136 -12.41 9.59 0.88
C VAL A 136 -11.62 10.64 0.09
N ARG A 137 -11.92 10.88 -1.18
CA ARG A 137 -11.35 12.02 -1.94
C ARG A 137 -11.73 13.39 -1.34
N LYS A 138 -12.88 13.50 -0.67
CA LYS A 138 -13.33 14.70 0.07
C LYS A 138 -12.75 14.76 1.48
N LEU A 139 -12.42 13.63 2.09
CA LEU A 139 -11.79 13.57 3.40
C LEU A 139 -10.38 14.17 3.29
N LYS A 140 -10.19 15.25 4.04
CA LYS A 140 -9.03 16.17 4.01
C LYS A 140 -7.68 15.47 3.84
N TYR A 141 -7.45 14.39 4.58
CA TYR A 141 -6.15 13.71 4.62
C TYR A 141 -5.89 12.73 3.49
N PHE A 142 -6.93 12.27 2.76
CA PHE A 142 -6.80 11.12 1.86
C PHE A 142 -6.78 11.49 0.38
N LYS A 143 -7.10 12.74 0.04
CA LYS A 143 -6.93 13.32 -1.30
C LYS A 143 -5.54 13.08 -1.93
N PRO A 144 -4.39 13.26 -1.23
CA PRO A 144 -3.07 13.04 -1.84
C PRO A 144 -2.79 11.58 -2.21
N CYS A 145 -3.55 10.63 -1.66
CA CYS A 145 -3.38 9.20 -1.92
C CYS A 145 -3.99 8.78 -3.27
N PHE A 146 -5.03 9.48 -3.74
CA PHE A 146 -5.70 9.11 -4.99
C PHE A 146 -4.85 9.50 -6.20
N LYS A 147 -4.40 8.51 -6.97
CA LYS A 147 -3.52 8.68 -8.14
C LYS A 147 -4.07 7.95 -9.36
N HIS A 148 -3.76 8.48 -10.54
CA HIS A 148 -3.93 7.80 -11.82
C HIS A 148 -2.60 7.18 -12.23
N TYR A 149 -2.58 5.85 -12.37
CA TYR A 149 -1.44 5.10 -12.84
C TYR A 149 -1.68 4.66 -14.28
N LEU A 150 -0.73 4.97 -15.16
CA LEU A 150 -0.79 4.57 -16.55
C LEU A 150 -0.03 3.25 -16.73
N THR A 151 -0.65 2.25 -17.37
CA THR A 151 -0.05 0.92 -17.52
C THR A 151 1.29 0.97 -18.24
N LYS A 152 1.45 1.85 -19.24
CA LYS A 152 2.71 2.03 -19.98
C LYS A 152 3.88 2.56 -19.13
N HIS A 153 3.59 3.08 -17.94
CA HIS A 153 4.56 3.64 -16.99
C HIS A 153 4.80 2.68 -15.81
N VAL A 154 4.15 1.51 -15.79
CA VAL A 154 4.43 0.45 -14.84
C VAL A 154 5.62 -0.35 -15.35
N GLU A 155 6.66 -0.46 -14.55
CA GLU A 155 7.86 -1.22 -14.89
C GLU A 155 7.68 -2.69 -14.46
N GLY A 156 7.71 -3.60 -15.44
CA GLY A 156 7.59 -5.04 -15.18
C GLY A 156 6.18 -5.48 -14.81
N ARG A 157 6.08 -6.45 -13.89
CA ARG A 157 4.79 -7.01 -13.43
C ARG A 157 4.35 -6.36 -12.13
N ILE A 158 3.04 -6.21 -11.98
CA ILE A 158 2.41 -5.78 -10.74
C ILE A 158 2.36 -6.98 -9.78
N SER A 159 2.75 -6.78 -8.53
CA SER A 159 2.65 -7.80 -7.48
C SER A 159 1.49 -7.48 -6.55
N LYS A 160 0.54 -8.42 -6.46
CA LYS A 160 -0.55 -8.44 -5.48
C LYS A 160 0.02 -8.74 -4.10
N VAL A 161 -0.41 -7.97 -3.12
CA VAL A 161 -0.24 -8.27 -1.70
C VAL A 161 -1.48 -9.04 -1.25
N GLU A 162 -1.30 -10.28 -0.82
CA GLU A 162 -2.40 -11.11 -0.34
C GLU A 162 -2.99 -10.56 0.96
N ALA A 163 -4.27 -10.85 1.21
CA ALA A 163 -5.00 -10.26 2.33
C ALA A 163 -4.38 -10.51 3.72
N PRO A 164 -3.80 -11.70 4.02
CA PRO A 164 -3.05 -11.91 5.26
C PRO A 164 -1.88 -10.94 5.47
N GLU A 165 -1.33 -10.39 4.39
CA GLU A 165 -0.10 -9.59 4.41
C GLU A 165 -0.33 -8.09 4.43
N TRP A 166 -1.59 -7.64 4.32
CA TRP A 166 -1.90 -6.22 4.19
C TRP A 166 -1.40 -5.38 5.36
N GLU A 167 -1.52 -5.86 6.60
CA GLU A 167 -1.06 -5.11 7.78
C GLU A 167 0.46 -4.90 7.75
N ILE A 168 1.21 -5.95 7.42
CA ILE A 168 2.67 -5.88 7.29
C ILE A 168 3.03 -4.90 6.18
N ALA A 169 2.44 -5.06 5.00
CA ALA A 169 2.65 -4.19 3.85
C ALA A 169 2.40 -2.71 4.16
N LEU A 170 1.33 -2.42 4.90
CA LEU A 170 0.94 -1.06 5.29
C LEU A 170 2.02 -0.30 6.05
N PHE A 171 2.75 -1.02 6.91
CA PHE A 171 3.75 -0.45 7.82
C PHE A 171 5.18 -0.63 7.34
N MET A 172 5.43 -1.48 6.35
CA MET A 172 6.76 -1.62 5.77
C MET A 172 7.23 -0.29 5.13
N PRO A 173 8.49 0.14 5.37
CA PRO A 173 9.03 1.39 4.84
C PRO A 173 9.47 1.24 3.37
N THR A 174 8.54 0.86 2.50
CA THR A 174 8.82 0.59 1.07
C THR A 174 8.61 1.81 0.17
N GLN A 175 8.08 2.93 0.68
CA GLN A 175 7.92 4.16 -0.10
C GLN A 175 9.23 4.60 -0.77
N ARG A 176 9.18 4.99 -2.05
CA ARG A 176 10.35 5.45 -2.80
C ARG A 176 10.08 6.79 -3.45
N PHE A 177 9.91 7.79 -2.59
CA PHE A 177 9.69 9.17 -3.00
C PHE A 177 10.91 9.76 -3.70
N LYS A 178 10.64 10.55 -4.74
CA LYS A 178 11.60 11.40 -5.45
C LYS A 178 11.25 12.86 -5.22
N LYS A 179 12.27 13.73 -5.23
CA LYS A 179 12.20 15.19 -5.03
C LYS A 179 11.74 15.68 -3.64
N ALA A 180 11.22 14.80 -2.79
CA ALA A 180 10.91 15.10 -1.39
C ALA A 180 11.19 13.90 -0.49
N THR A 181 11.45 14.17 0.79
CA THR A 181 11.55 13.12 1.82
C THR A 181 10.15 12.62 2.20
N ALA A 182 10.05 11.40 2.74
CA ALA A 182 8.78 10.89 3.24
C ALA A 182 8.16 11.82 4.29
N THR A 183 8.98 12.38 5.19
CA THR A 183 8.53 13.35 6.21
C THR A 183 7.90 14.58 5.59
N GLN A 184 8.53 15.15 4.54
CA GLN A 184 7.99 16.28 3.80
C GLN A 184 6.68 15.91 3.10
N VAL A 185 6.63 14.77 2.40
CA VAL A 185 5.40 14.29 1.75
C VAL A 185 4.27 14.12 2.77
N TYR A 186 4.55 13.62 3.97
CA TYR A 186 3.54 13.47 5.01
C TYR A 186 3.08 14.82 5.56
N ALA A 187 4.00 15.78 5.73
CA ALA A 187 3.66 17.12 6.15
C ALA A 187 2.77 17.80 5.10
N ASP A 188 3.15 17.72 3.83
CA ASP A 188 2.41 18.28 2.70
C ASP A 188 1.05 17.60 2.55
N SER A 189 0.97 16.28 2.74
CA SER A 189 -0.30 15.54 2.69
C SER A 189 -1.27 15.93 3.81
N ARG A 190 -0.76 16.45 4.94
CA ARG A 190 -1.59 17.02 6.03
C ARG A 190 -1.89 18.51 5.80
N LYS A 191 -0.98 19.23 5.14
CA LYS A 191 -1.04 20.68 4.87
C LYS A 191 -1.75 21.04 3.57
N ALA A 192 -1.95 20.10 2.65
CA ALA A 192 -2.63 20.34 1.38
C ALA A 192 -4.08 20.76 1.67
N TYR A 193 -4.22 22.04 2.01
CA TYR A 193 -5.35 22.78 2.58
C TYR A 193 -5.43 22.75 4.11
#